data_AF-A0A2G9T801-F1
#
_entry.id   AF-A0A2G9T801-F1
#
_cell.length_a   1.000
_cell.length_b   1.000
_cell.length_c   1.000
_cell.angle_alpha   90.00
_cell.angle_beta   90.00
_cell.angle_gamma   90.00
#
_symmetry.space_group_name_H-M   'P 1'
#
loop_
_entity.id
_entity.type
_entity.pdbx_description
1 polymer ?
#
loop_
_entity_poly.entity_id
_entity_poly.type
_entity_poly.pdbx_seq_one_letter_code
_entity_poly.pdbx_strand_id
1 'polypeptide(L)' 'GYRHVGAYGIIYQEDQNPVGIVSDYGSRYIFPNVPLEDRKLYETERYHNGDLTYTFDIAKDGEYVIVLKFSEIVHKANE' A
#
# COMPACT_ATOMS: atom_id res chain seq x y z
N GLY A 1 14.13 0.92 -6.06
CA GLY A 1 12.96 0.98 -5.19
C GLY A 1 13.33 0.51 -3.81
N TYR A 2 12.70 1.10 -2.80
CA TYR A 2 12.79 0.64 -1.42
C TYR A 2 12.10 -0.72 -1.26
N ARG A 3 12.61 -1.54 -0.33
CA ARG A 3 12.04 -2.84 0.05
C ARG A 3 11.73 -2.83 1.53
N HIS A 4 10.60 -3.42 1.89
CA HIS A 4 10.14 -3.50 3.27
C HIS A 4 9.82 -4.95 3.62
N VAL A 5 10.39 -5.45 4.71
CA VAL A 5 10.08 -6.80 5.21
C VAL A 5 8.91 -6.65 6.18
N GLY A 6 7.75 -7.14 5.77
CA GLY A 6 6.54 -7.16 6.59
C GLY A 6 6.44 -8.41 7.45
N ALA A 7 5.27 -8.58 8.06
CA ALA A 7 4.95 -9.74 8.88
C ALA A 7 5.10 -11.03 8.07
N TYR A 8 5.45 -12.12 8.76
CA TYR A 8 5.65 -13.45 8.16
C TYR A 8 6.74 -13.51 7.09
N GLY A 9 7.63 -12.51 7.01
CA GLY A 9 8.73 -12.46 6.05
C GLY A 9 8.32 -12.07 4.64
N ILE A 10 7.11 -11.51 4.45
CA ILE A 10 6.67 -11.03 3.14
C ILE A 10 7.49 -9.78 2.76
N ILE A 11 8.11 -9.81 1.58
CA ILE A 11 8.89 -8.68 1.07
C ILE A 11 7.99 -7.82 0.19
N TYR A 12 7.67 -6.62 0.66
CA TYR A 12 6.95 -5.60 -0.08
C TYR A 12 7.92 -4.75 -0.89
N GLN A 13 7.53 -4.46 -2.13
CA GLN A 13 8.25 -3.54 -2.99
C GLN A 13 7.47 -2.23 -3.06
N GLU A 14 8.21 -1.13 -3.09
CA GLU A 14 7.65 0.19 -3.33
C GLU A 14 6.82 0.22 -4.63
N ASP A 15 5.62 0.75 -4.54
CA ASP A 15 4.72 0.88 -5.67
C ASP A 15 5.28 1.85 -6.74
N GLN A 16 5.51 1.31 -7.94
CA GLN A 16 6.06 2.03 -9.09
C GLN A 16 4.97 2.54 -10.06
N ASN A 17 3.68 2.47 -9.71
CA ASN A 17 2.62 2.98 -10.57
C ASN A 17 2.87 4.47 -10.91
N PRO A 18 2.92 4.85 -12.20
CA PRO A 18 3.16 6.24 -12.57
C PRO A 18 1.93 7.14 -12.35
N VAL A 19 0.74 6.55 -12.17
CA VAL A 19 -0.51 7.27 -11.93
C VAL A 19 -0.73 7.49 -10.43
N GLY A 20 -1.36 8.61 -10.07
CA GLY A 20 -1.65 8.96 -8.67
C GLY A 20 -0.49 9.67 -7.96
N ILE A 21 -0.75 10.08 -6.72
CA ILE A 21 0.18 10.83 -5.88
C ILE A 21 0.64 9.93 -4.74
N VAL A 22 1.96 9.76 -4.60
CA VAL A 22 2.58 9.07 -3.46
C VAL A 22 2.54 10.01 -2.26
N SER A 23 2.11 9.48 -1.11
CA SER A 23 2.01 10.25 0.11
C SER A 23 2.25 9.34 1.33
N ASP A 24 2.74 9.94 2.41
CA ASP A 24 2.92 9.32 3.73
C ASP A 24 2.03 10.01 4.77
N TYR A 25 0.92 10.61 4.34
CA TYR A 25 0.00 11.32 5.22
C TYR A 25 -0.52 10.40 6.32
N GLY A 26 -0.69 9.12 6.00
CA GLY A 26 -1.06 8.06 6.94
C GLY A 26 -0.10 7.87 8.12
N SER A 27 1.18 8.24 7.99
CA SER A 27 2.19 8.10 9.05
C SER A 27 1.90 8.90 10.32
N ARG A 28 0.94 9.84 10.27
CA ARG A 28 0.46 10.60 11.42
C ARG A 28 -0.48 9.80 12.33
N TYR A 29 -0.99 8.67 11.86
CA TYR A 29 -1.92 7.82 12.58
C TYR A 29 -1.21 6.59 13.14
N ILE A 30 -1.78 6.01 14.20
CA ILE A 30 -1.30 4.75 14.77
C ILE A 30 -2.26 3.65 14.35
N PHE A 31 -1.70 2.57 13.81
CA PHE A 31 -2.44 1.35 13.49
C PHE A 31 -2.09 0.28 14.54
N PRO A 32 -2.82 0.19 15.68
CA PRO A 32 -2.47 -0.74 16.76
C PRO A 32 -2.84 -2.19 16.44
N ASN A 33 -3.80 -2.39 15.53
CA ASN A 33 -4.34 -3.71 15.19
C ASN A 33 -3.54 -4.44 14.10
N VAL A 34 -2.40 -3.87 13.66
CA VAL A 34 -1.53 -4.48 12.65
C VAL A 34 -0.22 -4.91 13.29
N PRO A 35 0.42 -5.99 12.80
CA PRO A 35 1.78 -6.35 13.20
C PRO A 35 2.72 -5.15 13.08
N LEU A 36 3.69 -5.05 14.00
CA LEU A 36 4.65 -3.94 14.01
C LEU A 36 5.40 -3.82 12.68
N GLU A 37 5.73 -4.98 12.11
CA GLU A 37 6.40 -5.13 10.83
C GLU A 37 5.54 -4.64 9.67
N ASP A 38 4.21 -4.73 9.76
CA ASP A 38 3.32 -4.31 8.68
C ASP A 38 2.91 -2.83 8.77
N ARG A 39 3.17 -2.14 9.88
CA ARG A 39 2.69 -0.77 10.11
C ARG A 39 2.99 0.19 8.95
N LYS A 40 4.20 0.10 8.39
CA LYS A 40 4.61 0.97 7.29
C LYS A 40 3.69 0.88 6.07
N LEU A 41 3.09 -0.29 5.81
CA LEU A 41 2.16 -0.51 4.70
C LEU A 41 0.83 0.24 4.87
N TYR A 42 0.46 0.53 6.12
CA TYR A 42 -0.77 1.26 6.45
C TYR A 42 -0.52 2.77 6.63
N GLU A 43 0.75 3.17 6.75
CA GLU A 43 1.20 4.56 6.95
C GLU A 43 1.56 5.27 5.64
N THR A 44 1.62 4.55 4.53
CA THR A 44 1.90 5.09 3.19
C THR A 44 0.74 4.83 2.25
N GLU A 45 0.48 5.75 1.34
CA GLU A 45 -0.62 5.66 0.42
C GLU A 45 -0.26 6.15 -0.99
N ARG A 46 -1.04 5.67 -1.96
CA ARG A 46 -1.15 6.28 -3.28
C ARG A 46 -2.61 6.62 -3.51
N TYR A 47 -2.89 7.89 -3.76
CA TYR A 47 -4.25 8.34 -4.04
C TYR A 47 -4.37 8.94 -5.44
N HIS A 48 -5.56 8.83 -6.01
CA HIS A 48 -5.89 9.40 -7.30
C HIS A 48 -7.38 9.76 -7.31
N ASN A 49 -7.74 10.83 -8.02
CA ASN A 49 -9.15 11.26 -8.16
C ASN A 49 -9.88 10.53 -9.31
N GLY A 50 -9.27 9.46 -9.84
CA GLY A 50 -9.79 8.60 -10.89
C GLY A 50 -9.33 7.17 -10.67
N ASP A 51 -9.29 6.37 -11.73
CA ASP A 51 -8.98 4.94 -11.62
C ASP A 51 -7.48 4.69 -11.38
N LEU A 52 -7.16 3.85 -10.39
CA LEU A 52 -5.83 3.25 -10.23
C LEU A 52 -5.87 1.81 -10.74
N THR A 53 -5.12 1.56 -11.81
CA THR A 53 -4.99 0.23 -12.43
C THR A 53 -3.63 -0.37 -12.14
N TYR A 54 -3.60 -1.63 -11.74
CA TYR A 54 -2.38 -2.42 -11.56
C TYR A 54 -2.40 -3.61 -12.50
N THR A 55 -1.30 -3.79 -13.23
CA THR A 55 -1.07 -4.92 -14.13
C THR A 55 0.10 -5.74 -13.59
N PHE A 56 -0.08 -7.05 -13.50
CA PHE A 56 0.94 -7.97 -13.02
C PHE A 56 1.34 -8.91 -14.16
N ASP A 57 2.62 -8.93 -14.47
CA ASP A 57 3.18 -9.91 -15.41
C ASP A 57 3.39 -11.24 -14.69
N ILE A 58 2.52 -12.20 -14.98
CA ILE A 58 2.54 -13.52 -14.36
C ILE A 58 3.25 -14.50 -15.30
N ALA A 59 4.42 -15.01 -14.87
CA ALA A 59 5.28 -15.84 -15.72
C ALA A 59 4.75 -17.26 -16.00
N LYS A 60 3.83 -17.76 -15.19
CA LYS A 60 3.29 -19.13 -15.28
C LYS A 60 1.82 -19.17 -14.85
N ASP A 61 1.04 -20.02 -15.49
CA ASP A 61 -0.34 -20.28 -15.06
C ASP A 61 -0.36 -20.94 -13.68
N GLY A 62 -1.40 -20.64 -12.90
CA GLY A 62 -1.57 -21.17 -11.54
C GLY A 62 -2.71 -20.49 -10.79
N GLU A 63 -2.89 -20.90 -9.54
CA GLU A 63 -3.84 -20.28 -8.61
C GLU A 63 -3.14 -19.17 -7.84
N TYR A 64 -3.70 -17.96 -7.92
CA TYR A 64 -3.16 -16.77 -7.28
C TYR A 64 -4.17 -16.21 -6.30
N VAL A 65 -3.69 -15.85 -5.10
CA VAL A 65 -4.48 -15.14 -4.10
C VAL A 65 -4.01 -13.70 -4.06
N ILE A 66 -4.94 -12.76 -4.27
CA ILE A 66 -4.67 -11.32 -4.11
C ILE A 66 -5.15 -10.91 -2.72
N VAL A 67 -4.23 -10.38 -1.91
CA VAL A 67 -4.53 -9.80 -0.61
C VAL A 67 -4.31 -8.30 -0.69
N LEU A 68 -5.39 -7.52 -0.57
CA LEU A 68 -5.33 -6.08 -0.50
C LEU A 68 -5.47 -5.65 0.97
N LYS A 69 -4.55 -4.79 1.43
CA LYS A 69 -4.54 -4.22 2.78
C LYS A 69 -4.91 -2.75 2.66
N PHE A 70 -5.91 -2.31 3.41
CA PHE A 70 -6.37 -0.93 3.39
C PHE A 70 -6.25 -0.30 4.79
N SER A 71 -5.83 0.96 4.82
CA SER A 71 -6.07 1.90 5.91
C SER A 71 -6.92 3.03 5.35
N GLU A 72 -7.94 3.44 6.10
CA GLU A 72 -8.70 4.65 5.76
C GLU A 72 -8.06 5.84 6.46
N ILE A 73 -7.71 6.86 5.68
CA ILE A 73 -7.19 8.12 6.18
C ILE A 73 -8.09 9.26 5.72
N VAL A 74 -8.61 10.02 6.66
CA VAL A 74 -9.46 11.17 6.35
C VAL A 74 -8.55 12.32 5.94
N HIS A 75 -8.59 12.67 4.66
CA HIS A 75 -8.05 13.93 4.17
C HIS A 75 -9.12 14.98 4.45
N LYS A 76 -8.84 15.90 5.38
CA LYS A 76 -9.70 17.09 5.49
C LYS A 76 -9.56 17.86 4.17
N ALA A 77 -10.65 17.96 3.41
CA ALA A 77 -10.74 19.00 2.39
C ALA A 77 -10.57 20.33 3.13
N ASN A 78 -9.70 21.20 2.63
CA ASN A 78 -9.61 22.55 3.17
C ASN A 78 -11.02 23.17 3.13
N GLU A 79 -11.50 23.68 4.26
CA GLU A 79 -12.69 24.53 4.35
C GLU A 79 -12.48 25.83 3.56
#